data_AF-A0A0C2IGG7-F1
#
_entry.id   AF-A0A0C2IGG7-F1
#
_cell.length_a   1.000
_cell.length_b   1.000
_cell.length_c   1.000
_cell.angle_alpha   90.00
_cell.angle_beta   90.00
_cell.angle_gamma   90.00
#
_symmetry.space_group_name_H-M   'P 1'
#
loop_
_entity.id
_entity.type
_entity.pdbx_description
1 polymer ?
#
loop_
_entity_poly.entity_id
_entity_poly.type
_entity_poly.pdbx_seq_one_letter_code
_entity_poly.pdbx_strand_id
1 'polypeptide(L)'
;MDGIIEPDTYVEVEDGLSIYRLVDHLKAINNQSMYFHYSGSLTYPPCHESVKWIVFPDPLGISPKDMRKLRRLKSYEGRICDNFRPFQEIGDRKLFAYNI
;
A
#
# COMPACT_ATOMS: atom_id res chain seq x y z
N MET A 1 -4.06 -14.84 -17.25
CA MET A 1 -4.32 -13.45 -16.81
C MET A 1 -3.41 -12.59 -17.61
N ASP A 2 -4.03 -11.71 -18.39
CA ASP A 2 -3.34 -10.65 -19.09
C ASP A 2 -2.57 -9.80 -18.07
N GLY A 3 -1.40 -9.30 -18.45
CA GLY A 3 -0.58 -8.48 -17.54
C GLY A 3 -1.06 -7.03 -17.52
N ILE A 4 -0.58 -6.26 -16.55
CA ILE A 4 -0.57 -4.80 -16.64
C ILE A 4 0.64 -4.43 -17.50
N ILE A 5 0.45 -4.39 -18.82
CA ILE A 5 1.54 -4.25 -19.78
C ILE A 5 1.88 -2.77 -20.03
N GLU A 6 0.87 -1.92 -20.01
CA GLU A 6 0.99 -0.48 -20.28
C GLU A 6 0.77 0.34 -18.99
N PRO A 7 1.47 1.48 -18.81
CA PRO A 7 1.19 2.42 -17.74
C PRO A 7 -0.28 2.86 -17.73
N ASP A 8 -0.82 3.14 -16.54
CA ASP A 8 -2.20 3.61 -16.35
C ASP A 8 -3.31 2.68 -16.88
N THR A 9 -2.98 1.41 -17.12
CA THR A 9 -3.95 0.37 -17.46
C THR A 9 -4.26 -0.55 -16.27
N TYR A 10 -5.27 -1.40 -16.44
CA TYR A 10 -5.72 -2.33 -15.41
C TYR A 10 -5.94 -3.72 -15.98
N VAL A 11 -5.84 -4.72 -15.12
CA VAL A 11 -6.31 -6.08 -15.38
C VAL A 11 -7.35 -6.45 -14.33
N GLU A 12 -8.43 -7.08 -14.75
CA GLU A 12 -9.40 -7.65 -13.81
C GLU A 12 -8.82 -8.87 -13.10
N VAL A 13 -8.92 -8.86 -11.78
CA VAL A 13 -8.58 -10.02 -10.96
C VAL A 13 -9.82 -10.90 -10.85
N GLU A 14 -9.73 -12.13 -11.34
CA GLU A 14 -10.78 -13.15 -11.23
C GLU A 14 -11.25 -13.32 -9.77
N ASP A 15 -12.58 -13.35 -9.57
CA ASP A 15 -13.27 -13.33 -8.27
C ASP A 15 -12.97 -12.09 -7.38
N GLY A 16 -12.36 -11.04 -7.93
CA GLY A 16 -11.98 -9.83 -7.22
C GLY A 16 -10.91 -10.05 -6.13
N LEU A 17 -10.64 -9.00 -5.37
CA LEU A 17 -9.80 -9.06 -4.17
C LEU A 17 -10.69 -8.78 -2.96
N SER A 18 -10.80 -9.76 -2.05
CA SER A 18 -11.65 -9.58 -0.88
C SER A 18 -10.96 -8.70 0.15
N ILE A 19 -11.55 -7.53 0.41
CA ILE A 19 -11.09 -6.58 1.43
C ILE A 19 -12.06 -6.47 2.61
N TYR A 20 -12.95 -7.46 2.83
CA TYR A 20 -14.00 -7.36 3.87
C TYR A 20 -13.45 -7.06 5.27
N ARG A 21 -12.26 -7.56 5.60
CA ARG A 21 -11.57 -7.28 6.88
C ARG A 21 -11.19 -5.81 7.04
N LEU A 22 -11.13 -5.04 5.94
CA LEU A 22 -10.95 -3.60 6.00
C LEU A 22 -12.10 -2.95 6.76
N VAL A 23 -13.35 -3.36 6.54
CA VAL A 23 -14.50 -2.75 7.22
C VAL A 23 -14.41 -2.99 8.73
N ASP A 24 -14.09 -4.21 9.14
CA ASP A 24 -13.95 -4.54 10.56
C ASP A 24 -12.77 -3.80 11.19
N HIS A 25 -11.65 -3.70 10.47
CA HIS A 25 -10.51 -2.92 10.94
C HIS A 25 -10.82 -1.42 11.02
N LEU A 26 -11.46 -0.83 10.01
CA LEU A 26 -11.88 0.57 10.04
C LEU A 26 -12.88 0.86 11.16
N LYS A 27 -13.74 -0.10 11.51
CA LYS A 27 -14.63 0.00 12.69
C LYS A 27 -13.87 -0.17 14.01
N ALA A 28 -12.81 -0.97 14.02
CA ALA A 28 -11.93 -1.13 15.16
C ALA A 28 -11.00 0.07 15.37
N ILE A 29 -10.72 0.83 14.30
CA ILE A 29 -10.08 2.14 14.40
C ILE A 29 -10.99 3.03 15.24
N ASN A 30 -10.52 3.35 16.45
CA ASN A 30 -11.27 4.10 17.45
C ASN A 30 -10.34 5.15 18.09
N ASN A 31 -10.84 5.81 19.14
CA ASN A 31 -10.11 6.90 19.80
C ASN A 31 -8.84 6.47 20.60
N GLN A 32 -8.38 5.24 20.40
CA GLN A 32 -7.12 4.72 20.95
C GLN A 32 -6.18 4.24 19.84
N SER A 33 -6.62 4.24 18.58
CA SER A 33 -5.81 3.81 17.46
C SER A 33 -4.75 4.86 17.15
N MET A 34 -3.50 4.41 17.13
CA MET A 34 -2.36 5.26 16.84
C MET A 34 -2.10 5.29 15.33
N TYR A 35 -1.67 6.44 14.81
CA TYR A 35 -1.06 6.55 13.49
C TYR A 35 0.17 7.44 13.53
N PHE A 36 1.08 7.20 12.60
CA PHE A 36 2.19 8.10 12.33
C PHE A 36 1.88 9.01 11.16
N HIS A 37 2.31 10.26 11.21
CA HIS A 37 2.35 11.09 10.01
C HIS A 37 3.69 11.81 9.83
N TYR A 38 4.03 12.02 8.57
CA TYR A 38 5.21 12.77 8.15
C TYR A 38 5.04 13.33 6.74
N SER A 39 5.76 14.41 6.43
CA SER A 39 5.89 14.92 5.06
C SER A 39 6.89 14.07 4.28
N GLY A 40 6.51 13.60 3.10
CA GLY A 40 7.34 12.76 2.25
C GLY A 40 7.02 12.93 0.77
N SER A 41 7.42 11.93 -0.02
CA SER A 41 7.26 11.91 -1.47
C SER A 41 6.37 10.78 -1.96
N LEU A 42 6.02 10.85 -3.23
CA LEU A 42 5.58 9.69 -4.00
C LEU A 42 6.66 8.58 -3.92
N THR A 43 6.22 7.34 -3.77
CA THR A 43 7.10 6.15 -3.75
C THR A 43 7.46 5.64 -5.14
N TYR A 44 7.01 6.33 -6.18
CA TYR A 44 7.30 6.07 -7.58
C TYR A 44 7.70 7.38 -8.28
N PRO A 45 8.44 7.33 -9.41
CA PRO A 45 8.79 8.52 -10.18
C PRO A 45 7.55 9.34 -10.55
N PRO A 46 7.61 10.69 -10.49
CA PRO A 46 8.81 11.52 -10.34
C PRO A 46 9.20 11.81 -8.87
N CYS A 47 8.69 11.07 -7.88
CA CYS A 47 9.07 11.20 -6.48
C CYS A 47 8.81 12.60 -5.87
N HIS A 48 7.77 13.31 -6.33
CA HIS A 48 7.43 14.65 -5.81
C HIS A 48 7.20 14.64 -4.29
N GLU A 49 7.82 15.59 -3.59
CA GLU A 49 7.73 15.80 -2.13
C GLU A 49 6.47 16.60 -1.71
N SER A 50 5.32 16.21 -2.26
CA SER A 50 4.04 16.87 -2.02
C SER A 50 3.08 16.03 -1.17
N VAL A 51 3.55 14.93 -0.57
CA VAL A 51 2.72 13.94 0.11
C VAL A 51 2.82 14.09 1.62
N LYS A 52 1.67 14.12 2.30
CA LYS A 52 1.59 13.84 3.74
C LYS A 52 1.20 12.37 3.92
N TRP A 53 2.10 11.59 4.50
CA TRP A 53 1.87 10.18 4.78
C TRP A 53 1.13 10.02 6.10
N ILE A 54 0.13 9.14 6.11
CA ILE A 54 -0.54 8.65 7.33
C ILE A 54 -0.34 7.14 7.34
N VAL A 55 0.33 6.63 8.36
CA VAL A 55 0.72 5.21 8.46
C VAL A 55 0.17 4.63 9.75
N PHE A 56 -0.75 3.67 9.62
CA PHE A 56 -1.23 2.89 10.74
C PHE A 56 -0.23 1.76 11.06
N PRO A 57 0.16 1.58 12.34
CA PRO A 57 1.09 0.54 12.74
C PRO A 57 0.46 -0.87 12.71
N ASP A 58 -0.86 -0.96 12.89
CA ASP A 58 -1.58 -2.23 12.94
C ASP A 58 -1.92 -2.71 11.51
N PRO A 59 -1.38 -3.85 11.05
CA PRO A 59 -1.59 -4.31 9.68
C PRO A 59 -2.96 -4.97 9.49
N LEU A 60 -3.49 -4.83 8.26
CA LEU A 60 -4.63 -5.60 7.80
C LEU A 60 -4.24 -7.02 7.43
N GLY A 61 -4.88 -8.01 8.05
CA GLY A 61 -4.70 -9.41 7.66
C GLY A 61 -5.32 -9.70 6.28
N ILE A 62 -4.53 -10.29 5.37
CA ILE A 62 -4.98 -10.76 4.05
C ILE A 62 -5.03 -12.30 3.99
N SER A 63 -6.01 -12.86 3.28
CA SER A 63 -6.07 -14.31 3.08
C SER A 63 -4.92 -14.79 2.17
N PRO A 64 -4.37 -16.00 2.37
CA PRO A 64 -3.36 -16.54 1.47
C PRO A 64 -3.85 -16.68 0.02
N LYS A 65 -5.16 -16.92 -0.19
CA LYS A 65 -5.78 -17.00 -1.53
C LYS A 65 -5.69 -15.66 -2.24
N ASP A 66 -6.04 -14.58 -1.55
CA ASP A 66 -6.02 -13.22 -2.11
C ASP A 66 -4.59 -12.72 -2.32
N MET A 67 -3.68 -13.00 -1.39
CA MET A 67 -2.26 -12.66 -1.57
C MET A 67 -1.65 -13.34 -2.80
N ARG A 68 -2.03 -14.59 -3.09
CA ARG A 68 -1.58 -15.29 -4.30
C ARG A 68 -2.09 -14.62 -5.59
N LYS A 69 -3.25 -13.97 -5.58
CA LYS A 69 -3.76 -13.24 -6.76
C LYS A 69 -2.82 -12.09 -7.09
N LEU A 70 -2.45 -11.27 -6.09
CA LEU A 70 -1.48 -10.18 -6.25
C LEU A 70 -0.12 -10.70 -6.76
N ARG A 71 0.41 -11.77 -6.17
CA ARG A 71 1.71 -12.35 -6.57
C ARG A 71 1.71 -13.03 -7.95
N ARG A 72 0.56 -13.22 -8.58
CA ARG A 72 0.43 -13.78 -9.93
C ARG A 72 0.35 -12.72 -11.03
N LEU A 73 0.20 -11.44 -10.67
CA LEU A 73 0.19 -10.33 -11.61
C LEU A 73 1.49 -10.27 -12.40
N LYS A 74 1.39 -9.84 -13.65
CA LYS A 74 2.51 -9.73 -14.58
C LYS A 74 2.53 -8.33 -15.19
N SER A 75 3.73 -7.82 -15.46
CA SER A 75 4.00 -6.67 -16.32
C SER A 75 4.65 -7.13 -17.63
N TYR A 76 5.04 -6.18 -18.48
CA TYR A 76 5.85 -6.47 -19.66
C TYR A 76 7.20 -7.13 -19.34
N GLU A 77 7.71 -6.96 -18.11
CA GLU A 77 8.98 -7.53 -17.63
C GLU A 77 8.83 -8.90 -16.98
N GLY A 78 7.61 -9.44 -16.90
CA GLY A 78 7.33 -10.73 -16.29
C GLY A 78 6.50 -10.60 -15.01
N ARG A 79 6.78 -11.39 -13.97
CA ARG A 79 5.97 -11.34 -12.74
C ARG A 79 6.25 -10.06 -11.97
N ILE A 80 5.21 -9.39 -11.51
CA ILE A 80 5.36 -8.24 -10.62
C ILE A 80 5.72 -8.78 -9.23
N CYS A 81 7.00 -8.64 -8.89
CA CYS A 81 7.56 -8.93 -7.57
C CYS A 81 8.26 -7.68 -7.05
N ASP A 82 8.34 -7.56 -5.72
CA ASP A 82 9.13 -6.53 -5.04
C ASP A 82 8.93 -5.10 -5.57
N ASN A 83 7.67 -4.77 -5.90
CA ASN A 83 7.25 -3.47 -6.43
C ASN A 83 7.15 -2.40 -5.33
N PHE A 84 8.22 -2.27 -4.55
CA PHE A 84 8.36 -1.29 -3.48
C PHE A 84 9.66 -0.50 -3.66
N ARG A 85 9.66 0.75 -3.22
CA ARG A 85 10.86 1.58 -3.14
C ARG A 85 11.63 1.22 -1.86
N PRO A 86 12.97 1.08 -1.89
CA PRO A 86 13.77 0.90 -0.68
C PRO A 86 13.58 2.04 0.32
N PHE A 87 13.91 1.79 1.59
CA PHE A 87 13.92 2.84 2.61
C PHE A 87 14.78 4.03 2.17
N GLN A 88 14.33 5.23 2.52
CA GLN A 88 15.02 6.49 2.21
C GLN A 88 15.46 7.15 3.52
N GLU A 89 16.57 7.86 3.48
CA GLU A 89 17.14 8.54 4.65
C GLU A 89 16.13 9.50 5.28
N ILE A 90 16.02 9.50 6.61
CA ILE A 90 15.05 10.35 7.32
C ILE A 90 15.36 11.85 7.15
N GLY A 91 16.63 12.22 7.05
CA GLY A 91 17.07 13.62 7.02
C GLY A 91 16.55 14.38 8.24
N ASP A 92 16.13 15.63 8.03
CA ASP A 92 15.60 16.49 9.09
C ASP A 92 14.09 16.33 9.33
N ARG A 93 13.47 15.30 8.75
CA ARG A 93 12.02 15.09 8.83
C ARG A 93 11.62 14.69 10.24
N LYS A 94 10.55 15.33 10.73
CA LYS A 94 9.90 14.96 11.99
C LYS A 94 8.82 13.92 11.74
N LEU A 95 8.88 12.84 12.52
CA LEU A 95 7.82 11.85 12.60
C LEU A 95 6.93 12.21 13.79
N PHE A 96 5.62 12.23 13.57
CA PHE A 96 4.65 12.52 14.62
C PHE A 96 3.74 11.31 14.83
N ALA A 97 3.41 11.03 16.09
CA ALA A 97 2.48 9.97 16.47
C ALA A 97 1.23 10.59 17.11
N TYR A 98 0.05 10.14 16.68
CA TYR A 98 -1.24 10.60 17.20
C TYR A 98 -2.12 9.43 17.50
N ASN A 99 -2.99 9.61 18.49
CA ASN A 99 -4.17 8.77 18.65
C ASN A 99 -5.33 9.47 17.93
N ILE A 100 -6.17 8.68 17.27
CA ILE A 100 -7.48 9.16 16.79
C ILE A 100 -8.40 9.36 18.00
#